data_AF-A0A973XR64-F1
#
_entry.id   AF-A0A973XR64-F1
#
_cell.length_a   1.000
_cell.length_b   1.000
_cell.length_c   1.000
_cell.angle_alpha   90.00
_cell.angle_beta   90.00
_cell.angle_gamma   90.00
#
_symmetry.space_group_name_H-M   'P 1'
#
loop_
_entity.id
_entity.type
_entity.pdbx_description
1 polymer ?
#
loop_
_entity_poly.entity_id
_entity_poly.type
_entity_poly.pdbx_seq_one_letter_code
_entity_poly.pdbx_strand_id
1 'polypeptide(L)'
;MGNPTTPHDRASTCGQNRWSLQDAKARLSEVVRLAQQDGPQRVTVHGRDAVVIVRADEFDRMRSPVSGRDIVRAFRDSPLAEVDFERTSIEAPVRDVDL
;
A
#
# COMPACT_ATOMS: atom_id res chain seq x y z
N MET A 1 -22.18 -13.40 -23.56
CA MET A 1 -21.13 -13.81 -22.60
C MET A 1 -20.27 -12.59 -22.34
N GLY A 2 -20.52 -11.88 -21.23
CA GLY A 2 -19.72 -10.73 -20.82
C GLY A 2 -19.49 -10.88 -19.32
N ASN A 3 -18.22 -10.94 -18.91
CA ASN A 3 -17.88 -11.02 -17.50
C ASN A 3 -18.21 -9.68 -16.83
N PRO A 4 -18.97 -9.64 -15.73
CA PRO A 4 -19.15 -8.42 -14.96
C PRO A 4 -17.83 -8.08 -14.25
N THR A 5 -17.29 -6.90 -14.53
CA THR A 5 -16.14 -6.35 -13.82
C THR A 5 -16.60 -5.94 -12.43
N THR A 6 -16.20 -6.69 -11.41
CA THR A 6 -16.45 -6.34 -10.01
C THR A 6 -15.67 -5.07 -9.66
N PRO A 7 -16.28 -4.04 -9.07
CA PRO A 7 -15.53 -3.00 -8.39
C PRO A 7 -14.81 -3.66 -7.21
N HIS A 8 -13.48 -3.63 -7.17
CA HIS A 8 -12.73 -4.05 -5.99
C HIS A 8 -12.92 -3.00 -4.90
N ASP A 9 -13.99 -3.18 -4.13
CA ASP A 9 -14.34 -2.39 -2.97
C ASP A 9 -13.23 -2.55 -1.91
N ARG A 10 -12.35 -1.55 -1.81
CA ARG A 10 -11.29 -1.45 -0.80
C ARG A 10 -11.83 -1.20 0.62
N ALA A 11 -13.15 -1.26 0.86
CA ALA A 11 -13.76 -1.03 2.17
C ALA A 11 -14.14 -2.30 2.96
N SER A 12 -13.94 -3.52 2.46
CA SER A 12 -14.50 -4.72 3.09
C SER A 12 -13.74 -5.34 4.29
N THR A 13 -12.58 -4.79 4.73
CA THR A 13 -11.80 -5.41 5.84
C THR A 13 -11.77 -4.61 7.15
N CYS A 14 -12.45 -3.47 7.24
CA CYS A 14 -12.33 -2.55 8.38
C CYS A 14 -12.89 -3.06 9.72
N GLY A 15 -13.56 -4.24 9.74
CA GLY A 15 -14.16 -4.82 10.95
C GLY A 15 -13.36 -5.91 11.67
N GLN A 16 -12.47 -6.65 10.97
CA GLN A 16 -11.90 -7.90 11.52
C GLN A 16 -10.46 -7.80 12.04
N ASN A 17 -9.78 -6.68 11.79
CA ASN A 17 -8.37 -6.50 12.14
C ASN A 17 -8.18 -5.42 13.22
N ARG A 18 -9.02 -5.38 14.26
CA ARG A 18 -8.99 -4.34 15.30
C ARG A 18 -8.99 -4.96 16.69
N TRP A 19 -8.00 -4.58 17.49
CA TRP A 19 -7.76 -5.10 18.83
C TRP A 19 -7.77 -3.96 19.85
N SER A 20 -8.37 -4.17 21.02
CA SER A 20 -8.03 -3.34 22.18
C SER A 20 -6.60 -3.65 22.61
N LEU A 21 -5.89 -2.69 23.22
CA LEU A 21 -4.54 -2.94 23.74
C LEU A 21 -4.52 -4.10 24.76
N GLN A 22 -5.60 -4.26 25.54
CA GLN A 22 -5.74 -5.33 26.51
C GLN A 22 -5.84 -6.70 25.82
N ASP A 23 -6.69 -6.83 24.80
CA ASP A 23 -6.85 -8.06 24.03
C ASP A 23 -5.57 -8.41 23.25
N ALA A 24 -4.95 -7.41 22.63
CA ALA A 24 -3.69 -7.59 21.91
C ALA A 24 -2.57 -8.08 22.83
N LYS A 25 -2.50 -7.59 24.08
CA LYS A 25 -1.53 -8.08 25.07
C LYS A 25 -1.81 -9.53 25.46
N ALA A 26 -3.08 -9.89 25.67
CA ALA A 26 -3.48 -11.24 26.05
C ALA A 26 -3.27 -12.28 24.92
N ARG A 27 -3.37 -11.85 23.66
CA ARG A 27 -3.36 -12.72 22.47
C ARG A 27 -2.27 -12.33 21.47
N LEU A 28 -1.15 -11.78 21.93
CA LEU A 28 -0.14 -11.18 21.04
C LEU A 28 0.36 -12.16 19.96
N SER A 29 0.58 -13.43 20.30
CA SER A 29 0.99 -14.46 19.34
C SER A 29 -0.01 -14.64 18.20
N GLU A 30 -1.31 -14.54 18.50
CA GLU A 30 -2.35 -14.62 17.48
C GLU A 30 -2.39 -13.35 16.63
N VAL A 31 -2.28 -12.17 17.24
CA VAL A 31 -2.19 -10.90 16.50
C VAL A 31 -1.02 -10.93 15.51
N VAL A 32 0.14 -11.45 15.94
CA VAL A 32 1.33 -11.61 15.10
C VAL A 32 1.12 -12.64 13.99
N ARG A 33 0.42 -13.75 14.26
CA ARG A 33 0.07 -14.75 13.23
C ARG A 33 -0.87 -14.14 12.17
N LEU A 34 -1.91 -13.44 12.60
CA LEU A 34 -2.86 -12.76 11.71
C LEU A 34 -2.17 -11.65 10.91
N ALA A 35 -1.25 -10.89 11.52
CA ALA A 35 -0.44 -9.91 10.80
C ALA A 35 0.38 -10.52 9.66
N GLN A 36 0.85 -11.75 9.83
CA GLN A 36 1.61 -12.47 8.81
C GLN A 36 0.75 -13.11 7.72
N GLN A 37 -0.43 -13.61 8.08
CA GLN A 37 -1.29 -14.40 7.18
C GLN A 37 -2.37 -13.56 6.50
N ASP A 38 -3.02 -12.70 7.26
CA ASP A 38 -4.23 -11.97 6.86
C ASP A 38 -3.99 -10.45 6.70
N GLY A 39 -2.75 -10.02 6.96
CA GLY A 39 -2.31 -8.64 6.78
C GLY A 39 -2.46 -7.76 8.03
N PRO A 40 -2.29 -6.43 7.88
CA PRO A 40 -2.10 -5.50 9.00
C PRO A 40 -3.17 -5.58 10.09
N GLN A 41 -2.74 -5.57 11.36
CA GLN A 41 -3.59 -5.64 12.54
C GLN A 41 -3.55 -4.32 13.32
N ARG A 42 -4.70 -3.71 13.57
CA ARG A 42 -4.79 -2.41 14.22
C ARG A 42 -5.04 -2.56 15.72
N VAL A 43 -4.28 -1.85 16.54
CA VAL A 43 -4.42 -1.85 18.00
C VAL A 43 -4.90 -0.48 18.47
N THR A 44 -5.83 -0.49 19.42
CA THR A 44 -6.49 0.71 19.95
C THR A 44 -6.21 0.92 21.43
N VAL A 45 -6.14 2.19 21.82
CA VAL A 45 -6.05 2.63 23.22
C VAL A 45 -7.22 3.57 23.49
N HIS A 46 -8.04 3.24 24.50
CA HIS A 46 -9.29 3.96 24.80
C HIS A 46 -10.20 4.15 23.56
N GLY A 47 -10.30 3.12 22.72
CA GLY A 47 -11.12 3.12 21.51
C GLY A 47 -10.53 3.90 20.32
N ARG A 48 -9.36 4.53 20.46
CA ARG A 48 -8.69 5.27 19.38
C ARG A 48 -7.54 4.48 18.79
N ASP A 49 -7.31 4.65 17.49
CA ASP A 49 -6.18 4.04 16.78
C ASP A 49 -4.86 4.50 17.41
N ALA A 50 -4.04 3.54 17.83
CA ALA A 50 -2.75 3.83 18.46
C ALA A 50 -1.59 3.31 17.60
N VAL A 51 -1.64 2.04 17.20
CA VAL A 51 -0.59 1.41 16.38
C VAL A 51 -1.18 0.42 15.38
N VAL A 52 -0.41 0.08 14.36
CA VAL A 52 -0.69 -1.02 13.43
C VAL A 52 0.50 -1.98 13.44
N ILE A 53 0.23 -3.26 13.64
CA ILE A 53 1.20 -4.35 13.55
C ILE A 53 1.18 -4.86 12.12
N VAL A 54 2.35 -4.83 11.48
CA VAL A 54 2.60 -5.31 10.12
C VAL A 54 3.77 -6.30 10.13
N ARG A 55 3.95 -7.02 9.03
CA ARG A 55 5.15 -7.85 8.86
C ARG A 55 6.39 -6.95 8.78
N ALA A 56 7.51 -7.44 9.29
CA ALA A 56 8.75 -6.67 9.33
C ALA A 56 9.27 -6.34 7.91
N ASP A 57 9.24 -7.32 7.01
CA ASP A 57 9.66 -7.15 5.62
C ASP A 57 8.78 -6.14 4.86
N GLU A 58 7.48 -6.13 5.14
CA GLU A 58 6.54 -5.16 4.58
C GLU A 58 6.84 -3.74 5.08
N PHE A 59 7.10 -3.59 6.38
CA PHE A 59 7.52 -2.31 6.95
C PHE A 59 8.83 -1.81 6.32
N ASP A 60 9.81 -2.68 6.15
CA ASP A 60 11.10 -2.34 5.53
C ASP A 60 10.94 -1.90 4.08
N ARG A 61 10.07 -2.57 3.31
CA ARG A 61 9.72 -2.16 1.94
C ARG A 61 9.05 -0.79 1.91
N MET A 62 8.10 -0.52 2.82
CA MET A 62 7.43 0.78 2.92
C MET A 62 8.38 1.91 3.30
N ARG A 63 9.38 1.62 4.13
CA ARG A 63 10.37 2.60 4.60
C ARG A 63 11.50 2.84 3.61
N SER A 64 11.73 1.90 2.69
CA SER A 64 12.79 2.02 1.70
C SER A 64 12.51 3.22 0.79
N PRO A 65 13.44 4.20 0.69
CA PRO A 65 13.23 5.34 -0.19
C PRO A 65 13.13 4.85 -1.63
N VAL A 66 12.02 5.18 -2.28
CA VAL A 66 11.84 4.89 -3.71
C VAL A 66 12.85 5.73 -4.48
N SER A 67 13.85 5.07 -5.03
CA SER A 67 14.87 5.72 -5.84
C SER A 67 14.36 5.89 -7.27
N GLY A 68 14.98 6.82 -8.03
CA GLY A 68 14.71 6.93 -9.46
C GLY A 68 14.94 5.61 -10.23
N ARG A 69 15.83 4.74 -9.73
CA ARG A 69 16.07 3.41 -10.31
C ARG A 69 14.89 2.46 -10.12
N ASP A 70 14.18 2.56 -9.00
CA ASP A 70 13.01 1.73 -8.73
C ASP A 70 11.86 2.09 -9.66
N ILE A 71 11.70 3.39 -9.95
CA ILE A 71 10.72 3.89 -10.93
C ILE A 71 11.06 3.38 -12.33
N VAL A 72 12.31 3.54 -12.76
CA VAL A 72 12.76 3.04 -14.07
C VAL A 72 12.54 1.53 -14.20
N ARG A 73 12.83 0.77 -13.15
CA ARG A 73 12.59 -0.66 -13.11
C ARG A 73 11.10 -0.99 -13.22
N ALA A 74 10.24 -0.31 -12.48
CA ALA A 74 8.80 -0.52 -12.54
C ALA A 74 8.22 -0.25 -13.95
N PHE A 75 8.70 0.80 -14.64
CA PHE A 75 8.32 1.05 -16.02
C PHE A 75 8.81 -0.02 -16.99
N ARG A 76 10.02 -0.54 -16.78
CA ARG A 76 10.58 -1.62 -17.62
C ARG A 76 9.87 -2.96 -17.41
N ASP A 77 9.51 -3.29 -16.17
CA ASP A 77 8.82 -4.55 -15.83
C ASP A 77 7.31 -4.47 -16.09
N SER A 78 6.80 -3.30 -16.48
CA SER A 78 5.39 -3.07 -16.78
C SER A 78 4.95 -3.81 -18.06
N PRO A 79 3.72 -4.35 -18.11
CA PRO A 79 3.11 -4.84 -19.35
C PRO A 79 3.05 -3.80 -20.49
N LEU A 80 3.26 -2.52 -20.16
CA LEU A 80 3.31 -1.41 -21.12
C LEU A 80 4.72 -1.12 -21.64
N ALA A 81 5.73 -1.93 -21.30
CA ALA A 81 7.12 -1.68 -21.68
C ALA A 81 7.34 -1.68 -23.21
N GLU A 82 6.51 -2.39 -23.96
CA GLU A 82 6.59 -2.49 -25.43
C GLU A 82 5.64 -1.54 -26.15
N VAL A 83 4.89 -0.70 -25.43
CA VAL A 83 3.98 0.26 -26.07
C VAL A 83 4.79 1.39 -26.67
N ASP A 84 4.63 1.58 -27.98
CA ASP A 84 5.25 2.68 -28.70
C ASP A 84 4.39 3.94 -28.53
N PHE A 85 5.01 5.03 -28.09
CA PHE A 85 4.33 6.29 -27.84
C PHE A 85 4.70 7.31 -28.91
N GLU A 86 3.71 7.76 -29.68
CA GLU A 86 3.89 8.92 -30.54
C GLU A 86 4.11 10.17 -29.67
N ARG A 87 5.36 10.64 -29.61
CA ARG A 87 5.69 11.90 -28.95
C ARG A 87 5.23 13.06 -29.81
N THR A 88 3.99 13.49 -29.60
CA THR A 88 3.53 14.78 -30.09
C THR A 88 4.08 15.85 -29.16
N SER A 89 5.12 16.57 -29.60
CA SER A 89 5.60 17.74 -28.87
C SER A 89 4.61 18.87 -29.05
N ILE A 90 4.02 19.32 -27.95
CA ILE A 90 3.26 20.56 -27.89
C ILE A 90 4.12 21.62 -27.19
N GLU A 91 4.28 22.79 -27.81
CA GLU A 91 4.83 23.94 -27.09
C GLU A 91 3.78 24.40 -26.08
N ALA A 92 4.03 24.09 -24.81
CA ALA A 92 3.20 24.51 -23.69
C ALA A 92 3.99 25.53 -22.84
N PRO A 93 3.31 26.54 -22.26
CA PRO A 93 3.97 27.51 -21.41
C PRO A 93 4.64 26.82 -20.22
N VAL A 94 5.93 27.09 -20.04
CA VAL A 94 6.73 26.57 -18.93
C VAL A 94 6.45 27.45 -17.71
N ARG A 95 6.22 26.83 -16.54
CA ARG A 95 6.07 27.57 -15.28
C ARG A 95 7.42 28.15 -14.87
N ASP A 96 7.44 29.42 -14.47
CA ASP A 96 8.63 30.03 -13.88
C ASP A 96 9.13 29.22 -12.67
N VAL A 97 10.45 29.01 -12.62
CA VAL A 97 11.14 28.33 -11.53
C VAL A 97 12.06 29.33 -10.86
N ASP A 98 11.77 29.68 -9.62
CA ASP A 98 12.70 30.43 -8.76
C ASP A 98 13.82 29.48 -8.31
N LEU A 99 15.07 29.82 -8.66
CA LEU A 99 16.29 29.08 -8.30
C LEU A 99 16.93 29.62 -7.02
#